data_AF-A0A0D0UZV8-F1
#
_entry.id   AF-A0A0D0UZV8-F1
#
_cell.length_a   1.000
_cell.length_b   1.000
_cell.length_c   1.000
_cell.angle_alpha   90.00
_cell.angle_beta   90.00
_cell.angle_gamma   90.00
#
_symmetry.space_group_name_H-M   'P 1'
#
loop_
_entity.id
_entity.type
_entity.pdbx_description
1 polymer ?
#
loop_
_entity_poly.entity_id
_entity_poly.type
_entity_poly.pdbx_seq_one_letter_code
_entity_poly.pdbx_strand_id
1 'polypeptide(L)'
;MSLPTLKHFILQAELLQAYRLAVRATKPLPDPQTRRETLDFLRSDLERLRQEHDLDTLRSHLSSFRKLVKQMTPSFSFAGSNTGSRLIGQRRRAQG
;
A
#
# COMPACT_ATOMS: atom_id res chain seq x y z
N MET A 1 31.71 -3.48 8.89
CA MET A 1 30.38 -4.00 8.53
C MET A 1 29.79 -4.67 9.76
N SER A 2 28.65 -4.18 10.24
CA SER A 2 27.94 -4.76 11.39
C SER A 2 27.21 -6.03 10.95
N LEU A 3 27.29 -7.09 11.74
CA LEU A 3 26.54 -8.32 11.48
C LEU A 3 25.03 -8.05 11.64
N PRO A 4 24.17 -8.55 10.72
CA PRO A 4 22.73 -8.37 10.84
C PRO A 4 22.22 -8.96 12.15
N THR A 5 21.55 -8.13 12.94
CA THR A 5 20.96 -8.52 14.22
C THR A 5 19.51 -8.96 14.04
N LEU A 6 18.92 -9.60 15.06
CA LEU A 6 17.50 -9.97 15.07
C LEU A 6 16.57 -8.77 14.73
N LYS A 7 16.94 -7.56 15.17
CA LYS A 7 16.18 -6.34 14.85
C LYS A 7 16.13 -6.05 13.34
N HIS A 8 17.20 -6.34 12.60
CA HIS A 8 17.23 -6.19 11.14
C HIS A 8 16.25 -7.17 10.49
N PHE A 9 16.27 -8.43 10.92
CA PHE A 9 15.37 -9.46 10.41
C PHE A 9 13.89 -9.09 10.64
N ILE A 10 13.54 -8.63 11.84
CA ILE A 10 12.18 -8.20 12.17
C ILE A 10 11.76 -7.03 11.28
N LEU A 11 12.61 -6.00 11.12
CA LEU A 11 12.29 -4.84 10.29
C LEU A 11 12.12 -5.21 8.81
N GLN A 12 12.96 -6.11 8.28
CA GLN A 12 12.83 -6.61 6.92
C GLN A 12 11.49 -7.36 6.73
N ALA A 13 11.10 -8.18 7.70
CA ALA A 13 9.81 -8.86 7.67
C ALA A 13 8.64 -7.86 7.69
N GLU A 14 8.72 -6.83 8.53
CA GLU A 14 7.71 -5.76 8.60
C GLU A 14 7.60 -4.94 7.30
N LEU A 15 8.73 -4.65 6.65
CA LEU A 15 8.79 -3.98 5.35
C LEU A 15 8.12 -4.83 4.27
N LEU A 16 8.46 -6.12 4.19
CA LEU A 16 7.83 -7.05 3.25
C LEU A 16 6.32 -7.19 3.49
N GLN A 17 5.89 -7.21 4.75
CA GLN A 17 4.47 -7.23 5.10
C GLN A 17 3.78 -5.94 4.66
N ALA A 18 4.38 -4.78 4.92
CA ALA A 18 3.85 -3.49 4.48
C ALA A 18 3.72 -3.43 2.95
N TYR A 19 4.73 -3.92 2.22
CA TYR A 19 4.67 -4.01 0.76
C TYR A 19 3.51 -4.86 0.27
N ARG A 20 3.33 -6.05 0.84
CA ARG A 20 2.22 -6.95 0.48
C ARG A 20 0.85 -6.33 0.72
N LEU A 21 0.70 -5.55 1.80
CA LEU A 21 -0.51 -4.79 2.06
C LEU A 21 -0.73 -3.69 1.02
N ALA A 22 0.33 -2.96 0.64
CA ALA A 22 0.27 -1.94 -0.40
C ALA A 22 -0.15 -2.55 -1.76
N VAL A 23 0.44 -3.67 -2.17
CA VAL A 23 0.06 -4.40 -3.39
C VAL A 23 -1.43 -4.74 -3.37
N ARG A 24 -1.95 -5.27 -2.26
CA ARG A 24 -3.39 -5.57 -2.13
C ARG A 24 -4.26 -4.31 -2.21
N ALA A 25 -3.82 -3.19 -1.63
CA ALA A 25 -4.53 -1.92 -1.66
C ALA A 25 -4.65 -1.33 -3.07
N THR A 26 -3.73 -1.65 -3.99
CA THR A 26 -3.81 -1.21 -5.40
C THR A 26 -4.80 -2.00 -6.25
N LYS A 27 -5.30 -3.15 -5.76
CA LYS A 27 -6.21 -4.02 -6.53
C LYS A 27 -7.48 -3.32 -7.05
N PRO A 28 -8.13 -2.39 -6.31
CA PRO A 28 -9.31 -1.66 -6.78
C PRO A 28 -9.06 -0.66 -7.92
N LEU A 29 -7.80 -0.37 -8.27
CA LEU A 29 -7.50 0.53 -9.39
C LEU A 29 -8.07 -0.05 -10.70
N PRO A 30 -8.91 0.71 -11.43
CA PRO A 30 -9.61 0.19 -12.61
C PRO A 30 -8.66 0.04 -13.81
N ASP A 31 -7.77 1.01 -14.01
CA ASP A 31 -6.83 1.01 -15.12
C ASP A 31 -5.62 0.11 -14.83
N PRO A 32 -5.39 -0.95 -15.63
CA PRO A 32 -4.25 -1.85 -15.44
C PRO A 32 -2.90 -1.17 -15.58
N GLN A 33 -2.79 -0.15 -16.44
CA GLN A 33 -1.54 0.58 -16.64
C GLN A 33 -1.18 1.39 -15.39
N THR A 34 -2.10 2.22 -14.92
CA THR A 34 -1.96 3.00 -13.67
C THR A 34 -1.63 2.09 -12.48
N ARG A 35 -2.28 0.91 -12.40
CA ARG A 35 -1.97 -0.07 -11.34
C ARG A 35 -0.54 -0.56 -11.44
N ARG A 36 -0.05 -0.88 -12.64
CA ARG A 36 1.34 -1.32 -12.85
C ARG A 36 2.33 -0.20 -12.46
N GLU A 37 2.10 1.02 -12.92
CA GLU A 37 2.94 2.18 -12.59
C GLU A 37 2.97 2.43 -11.07
N THR A 38 1.83 2.31 -10.40
CA THR A 38 1.74 2.43 -8.94
C THR A 38 2.54 1.33 -8.23
N LEU A 39 2.46 0.10 -8.71
CA LEU A 39 3.23 -1.03 -8.16
C LEU A 39 4.73 -0.86 -8.37
N ASP A 40 5.14 -0.37 -9.55
CA ASP A 40 6.54 -0.09 -9.87
C ASP A 40 7.08 1.05 -9.00
N PHE A 41 6.29 2.11 -8.79
CA PHE A 41 6.60 3.18 -7.83
C PHE A 41 6.82 2.64 -6.41
N LEU A 42 5.85 1.88 -5.88
CA LEU A 42 5.96 1.29 -4.54
C LEU A 42 7.13 0.31 -4.40
N ARG A 43 7.43 -0.46 -5.45
CA ARG A 43 8.59 -1.36 -5.48
C ARG A 43 9.90 -0.57 -5.47
N SER A 44 9.98 0.51 -6.25
CA SER A 44 11.19 1.34 -6.32
C SER A 44 11.59 1.90 -4.96
N ASP A 45 10.61 2.19 -4.09
CA ASP A 45 10.84 2.73 -2.75
C ASP A 45 11.52 1.70 -1.82
N LEU A 46 11.20 0.41 -1.99
CA LEU A 46 11.86 -0.68 -1.26
C LEU A 46 13.22 -1.05 -1.85
N GLU A 47 13.38 -1.03 -3.17
CA GLU A 47 14.66 -1.34 -3.82
C GLU A 47 15.76 -0.34 -3.39
N ARG A 48 15.42 0.91 -3.09
CA ARG A 48 16.34 1.91 -2.52
C ARG A 48 16.95 1.47 -1.18
N LEU A 49 16.25 0.62 -0.42
CA LEU A 49 16.67 0.15 0.90
C LEU A 49 17.42 -1.17 0.85
N ARG A 50 17.64 -1.76 -0.33
CA ARG A 50 18.22 -3.11 -0.47
C ARG A 50 19.61 -3.25 0.15
N GLN A 51 20.38 -2.18 0.17
CA GLN A 51 21.73 -2.13 0.74
C GLN A 51 21.80 -1.31 2.02
N GLU A 52 20.65 -0.86 2.54
CA GLU A 52 20.59 -0.11 3.78
C GLU A 52 20.65 -1.07 4.98
N HIS A 53 21.52 -0.74 5.94
CA HIS A 53 21.75 -1.56 7.13
C HIS A 53 21.57 -0.74 8.42
N ASP A 54 21.36 0.56 8.31
CA ASP A 54 21.03 1.38 9.47
C ASP A 54 19.59 1.13 9.94
N LEU A 55 19.44 0.69 11.19
CA LEU A 55 18.15 0.38 11.80
C LEU A 55 17.23 1.60 11.89
N ASP A 56 17.79 2.78 12.15
CA ASP A 56 17.00 4.00 12.31
C ASP A 56 16.49 4.49 10.95
N THR A 57 17.34 4.42 9.92
CA THR A 57 16.94 4.66 8.53
C THR A 57 15.83 3.70 8.09
N LEU A 58 15.98 2.39 8.32
CA LEU A 58 14.96 1.39 7.97
C LEU A 58 13.63 1.61 8.70
N ARG A 59 13.67 1.98 9.99
CA ARG A 59 12.47 2.32 10.79
C ARG A 59 11.77 3.56 10.26
N SER A 60 12.53 4.61 9.98
CA SER A 60 12.01 5.87 9.44
C SER A 60 11.34 5.64 8.09
N HIS A 61 11.98 4.85 7.22
CA HIS A 61 11.42 4.46 5.93
C HIS A 61 10.14 3.63 6.06
N LEU A 62 10.13 2.61 6.93
CA LEU A 62 8.93 1.80 7.17
C LEU A 62 7.74 2.66 7.64
N SER A 63 7.97 3.60 8.55
CA SER A 63 6.95 4.53 9.03
C SER A 63 6.42 5.42 7.89
N SER A 64 7.34 5.99 7.12
CA SER A 64 7.03 6.87 5.99
C SER A 64 6.26 6.13 4.89
N PHE A 65 6.69 4.91 4.55
CA PHE A 65 6.03 4.04 3.57
C PHE A 65 4.61 3.68 4.00
N ARG A 66 4.41 3.27 5.27
CA ARG A 66 3.07 2.99 5.81
C ARG A 66 2.16 4.22 5.73
N LYS A 67 2.69 5.41 6.04
CA LYS A 67 1.94 6.68 5.96
C LYS A 67 1.55 6.99 4.51
N LEU A 68 2.49 6.87 3.58
CA LEU A 68 2.27 7.06 2.15
C LEU A 68 1.16 6.15 1.64
N VAL A 69 1.24 4.83 1.91
CA VAL A 69 0.22 3.87 1.47
C VAL A 69 -1.14 4.20 2.07
N LYS A 70 -1.19 4.57 3.36
CA LYS A 70 -2.43 4.99 4.02
C LYS A 70 -3.05 6.23 3.37
N GLN A 71 -2.23 7.19 2.94
CA GLN A 71 -2.70 8.39 2.26
C GLN A 71 -3.21 8.11 0.84
N MET A 72 -2.61 7.15 0.12
CA MET A 72 -3.04 6.78 -1.24
C MET A 72 -4.28 5.87 -1.27
N THR A 73 -4.48 5.05 -0.24
CA THR A 73 -5.53 4.01 -0.21
C THR A 73 -6.95 4.54 -0.49
N PRO A 74 -7.42 5.66 0.10
CA PRO A 74 -8.74 6.22 -0.23
C PRO A 74 -8.88 6.55 -1.72
N SER A 75 -7.85 7.13 -2.33
CA SER A 75 -7.85 7.50 -3.75
C SER A 75 -8.01 6.28 -4.67
N PHE A 76 -7.43 5.13 -4.30
CA PHE A 76 -7.62 3.87 -5.03
C PHE A 76 -9.07 3.39 -5.00
N SER A 77 -9.74 3.56 -3.86
CA SER A 77 -11.15 3.18 -3.69
C SER A 77 -12.09 4.06 -4.52
N PHE A 78 -11.82 5.36 -4.63
CA PHE A 78 -12.65 6.27 -5.42
C PHE A 78 -12.47 6.04 -6.92
N ALA A 79 -11.26 5.72 -7.38
CA ALA A 79 -10.98 5.46 -8.80
C ALA A 79 -11.77 4.24 -9.35
N GLY A 80 -11.97 3.20 -8.55
CA GLY A 80 -12.73 2.01 -8.96
C GLY A 80 -14.25 2.22 -9.11
N SER A 81 -14.78 3.39 -8.73
CA SER A 81 -16.22 3.67 -8.67
C SER A 81 -16.82 4.21 -9.98
N ASN A 82 -16.17 4.02 -11.14
CA ASN A 82 -16.77 4.43 -12.43
C ASN A 82 -17.83 3.45 -12.97
N THR A 83 -18.03 2.30 -12.30
CA THR A 83 -19.20 1.44 -12.54
C THR A 83 -20.17 1.67 -11.40
N GLY A 84 -21.26 2.41 -11.67
CA GLY A 84 -22.23 2.89 -10.68
C GLY A 84 -22.51 1.87 -9.57
N SER A 85 -21.86 2.05 -8.42
CA SER A 85 -22.14 1.26 -7.24
C SER A 85 -23.55 1.63 -6.80
N ARG A 86 -24.52 0.76 -7.10
CA ARG A 86 -25.88 0.83 -6.57
C ARG A 86 -25.77 1.11 -5.09
N LEU A 87 -26.21 2.29 -4.67
CA LEU A 87 -26.31 2.66 -3.27
C LEU A 87 -27.20 1.62 -2.58
N ILE A 88 -26.58 0.72 -1.81
CA ILE A 88 -27.28 -0.21 -0.93
C ILE A 88 -27.94 0.67 0.14
N GLY A 89 -29.21 1.02 -0.07
CA GLY A 89 -29.91 1.92 0.83
C GLY A 89 -31.25 2.50 0.37
N GLN A 90 -31.62 2.44 -0.92
CA GLN A 90 -32.99 2.83 -1.31
C GLN A 90 -34.00 1.72 -1.00
N ARG A 91 -34.40 1.67 0.28
CA ARG A 91 -35.58 0.94 0.75
C ARG A 91 -36.80 1.50 0.01
N ARG A 92 -37.29 0.78 -1.01
CA ARG A 92 -38.59 1.07 -1.64
C ARG A 92 -39.65 1.09 -0.53
N ARG A 93 -40.11 2.28 -0.14
CA ARG A 93 -41.43 2.38 0.51
C ARG A 93 -42.44 2.10 -0.59
N ALA A 94 -43.01 0.90 -0.56
CA ALA A 94 -44.24 0.62 -1.28
C ALA A 94 -45.30 1.59 -0.73
N GLN A 95 -45.85 2.42 -1.62
CA GLN A 95 -47.06 3.18 -1.33
C GLN A 95 -48.22 2.19 -1.35
N GLY A 96 -48.97 2.16 -0.25
CA GLY A 96 -50.34 1.66 -0.21
C GLY A 96 -51.30 2.83 -0.28
#